data_AF-A0AAP9NKK8-F1
#
_entry.id   AF-A0AAP9NKK8-F1
#
_cell.length_a   1.000
_cell.length_b   1.000
_cell.length_c   1.000
_cell.angle_alpha   90.00
_cell.angle_beta   90.00
_cell.angle_gamma   90.00
#
_symmetry.space_group_name_H-M   'P 1'
#
loop_
_entity.id
_entity.type
_entity.pdbx_description
1 polymer ?
#
loop_
_entity_poly.entity_id
_entity_poly.type
_entity_poly.pdbx_seq_one_letter_code
_entity_poly.pdbx_strand_id
1 'polypeptide(L)'
;MFRRRAIDRNHQSRIGLQQKNELAARKVVPSEFAIFTLFKIAAEIAAILDTLPLTMKRKHPDLETRHLDTLMRELARARNQASGLDSLLPELLDDYFDIIDSAA
;
A
#
# COMPACT_ATOMS: atom_id res chain seq x y z
N MET A 1 -34.65 -24.85 -18.67
CA MET A 1 -33.29 -24.25 -18.66
C MET A 1 -33.23 -22.71 -18.69
N PHE A 2 -34.30 -21.97 -19.05
CA PHE A 2 -34.22 -20.49 -19.23
C PHE A 2 -34.43 -19.64 -17.97
N ARG A 3 -35.13 -20.12 -16.93
CA ARG A 3 -35.37 -19.34 -15.69
C ARG A 3 -34.11 -19.11 -14.84
N ARG A 4 -33.14 -20.04 -14.86
CA ARG A 4 -31.95 -19.95 -13.99
C ARG A 4 -31.03 -18.79 -14.40
N ARG A 5 -30.79 -18.60 -15.71
CA ARG A 5 -30.02 -17.47 -16.26
C ARG A 5 -30.60 -16.07 -15.99
N ALA A 6 -31.91 -15.95 -15.78
CA ALA A 6 -32.54 -14.66 -15.48
C ALA A 6 -32.36 -14.24 -14.02
N ILE A 7 -32.36 -15.22 -13.10
CA ILE A 7 -32.11 -15.00 -11.66
C ILE A 7 -30.65 -14.62 -11.44
N ASP A 8 -29.71 -15.32 -12.10
CA ASP A 8 -28.27 -15.03 -11.99
C ASP A 8 -27.92 -13.61 -12.48
N ARG A 9 -28.53 -13.15 -13.58
CA ARG A 9 -28.34 -11.77 -14.07
C ARG A 9 -28.86 -10.71 -13.10
N ASN A 10 -30.04 -10.91 -12.52
CA ASN A 10 -30.58 -9.99 -11.51
C ASN A 10 -29.73 -9.97 -10.24
N HIS A 11 -29.17 -11.11 -9.84
CA HIS A 11 -28.29 -11.19 -8.67
C HIS A 11 -26.96 -10.46 -8.92
N GLN A 12 -26.32 -10.69 -10.07
CA GLN A 12 -25.10 -9.98 -10.48
C GLN A 12 -25.32 -8.46 -10.59
N SER A 13 -26.46 -8.02 -11.14
CA SER A 13 -26.80 -6.59 -11.20
C SER A 13 -26.96 -5.98 -9.80
N ARG A 14 -27.53 -6.71 -8.84
CA ARG A 14 -27.70 -6.23 -7.46
C ARG A 14 -26.39 -6.11 -6.71
N ILE A 15 -25.48 -7.07 -6.87
CA ILE A 15 -24.13 -7.02 -6.27
C ILE A 15 -23.36 -5.82 -6.83
N GLY A 16 -23.36 -5.63 -8.16
CA GLY A 16 -22.69 -4.49 -8.78
C GLY A 16 -23.28 -3.13 -8.36
N LEU A 17 -24.59 -3.05 -8.11
CA LEU A 17 -25.25 -1.85 -7.56
C LEU A 17 -24.87 -1.59 -6.10
N GLN A 18 -24.79 -2.64 -5.27
CA GLN A 18 -24.34 -2.51 -3.88
C GLN A 18 -22.90 -2.02 -3.79
N GLN A 19 -21.98 -2.63 -4.54
CA GLN A 19 -20.58 -2.20 -4.60
C GLN A 19 -20.43 -0.74 -5.05
N LYS A 20 -21.20 -0.32 -6.07
CA LYS A 20 -21.22 1.08 -6.53
C LYS A 20 -21.74 2.04 -5.47
N ASN A 21 -22.76 1.65 -4.71
CA ASN A 21 -23.31 2.48 -3.63
C ASN A 21 -22.33 2.61 -2.46
N GLU A 22 -21.60 1.55 -2.11
CA GLU A 22 -20.59 1.59 -1.05
C GLU A 22 -19.36 2.40 -1.44
N LEU A 23 -18.97 2.35 -2.73
CA LEU A 23 -17.90 3.18 -3.30
C LEU A 23 -18.30 4.66 -3.34
N ALA A 24 -19.55 4.96 -3.72
CA ALA A 24 -20.12 6.32 -3.64
C ALA A 24 -20.22 6.84 -2.18
N ALA A 25 -20.48 5.95 -1.23
CA ALA A 25 -20.47 6.25 0.21
C ALA A 25 -19.05 6.31 0.82
N ARG A 26 -17.99 6.15 0.01
CA ARG A 26 -16.58 6.12 0.42
C ARG A 26 -16.24 5.03 1.45
N LYS A 27 -17.03 3.96 1.53
CA LYS A 27 -16.81 2.84 2.46
C LYS A 27 -15.82 1.81 1.92
N VAL A 28 -15.65 1.75 0.60
CA VAL A 28 -14.69 0.89 -0.10
C VAL A 28 -13.97 1.72 -1.16
N VAL A 29 -12.68 1.49 -1.29
CA VAL A 29 -11.84 2.07 -2.34
C VAL A 29 -11.37 0.95 -3.28
N PRO A 30 -11.18 1.21 -4.58
CA PRO A 30 -10.51 0.27 -5.47
C PRO A 30 -9.13 -0.10 -4.92
N SER A 31 -8.73 -1.36 -5.05
CA SER A 31 -7.41 -1.81 -4.60
C SER A 31 -6.29 -1.06 -5.31
N GLU A 32 -6.48 -0.66 -6.56
CA GLU A 32 -5.54 0.16 -7.34
C GLU A 32 -5.33 1.54 -6.71
N PHE A 33 -6.35 2.11 -6.08
CA PHE A 33 -6.21 3.36 -5.33
C PHE A 33 -5.33 3.15 -4.08
N ALA A 34 -5.54 2.06 -3.34
CA ALA A 34 -4.71 1.74 -2.17
C ALA A 34 -3.24 1.52 -2.55
N ILE A 35 -2.98 0.79 -3.65
CA ILE A 35 -1.64 0.59 -4.23
C ILE A 35 -0.99 1.92 -4.58
N PHE A 36 -1.70 2.75 -5.35
CA PHE A 36 -1.22 4.06 -5.74
C PHE A 36 -0.89 4.96 -4.54
N THR A 37 -1.79 5.03 -3.55
CA THR A 37 -1.58 5.84 -2.34
C THR A 37 -0.40 5.33 -1.51
N LEU A 38 -0.26 4.01 -1.34
CA LEU A 38 0.86 3.45 -0.59
C LEU A 38 2.20 3.67 -1.28
N PHE A 39 2.26 3.53 -2.61
CA PHE A 39 3.45 3.88 -3.38
C PHE A 39 3.84 5.36 -3.19
N LYS A 40 2.86 6.28 -3.22
CA LYS A 40 3.09 7.71 -2.97
C LYS A 40 3.63 7.98 -1.56
N ILE A 41 3.05 7.34 -0.54
CA ILE A 41 3.49 7.49 0.85
C ILE A 41 4.92 6.93 1.02
N ALA A 42 5.23 5.77 0.44
CA ALA A 42 6.57 5.18 0.49
C ALA A 42 7.62 6.11 -0.16
N ALA A 43 7.29 6.72 -1.30
CA ALA A 43 8.16 7.69 -1.96
C ALA A 43 8.39 8.94 -1.11
N GLU A 44 7.37 9.45 -0.42
CA GLU A 44 7.49 10.62 0.47
C GLU A 44 8.37 10.30 1.69
N ILE A 45 8.17 9.14 2.33
CA ILE A 45 9.01 8.69 3.44
C ILE A 45 10.47 8.60 2.99
N ALA A 46 10.71 8.03 1.81
CA ALA A 46 12.05 7.93 1.27
C ALA A 46 12.72 9.30 1.09
N ALA A 47 11.99 10.29 0.55
CA ALA A 47 12.49 11.65 0.40
C ALA A 47 12.86 12.30 1.75
N ILE A 48 12.07 12.05 2.80
CA ILE A 48 12.40 12.49 4.16
C ILE A 48 13.70 11.83 4.64
N LEU A 49 13.84 10.51 4.45
CA LEU A 49 15.01 9.75 4.88
C LEU A 49 16.30 10.17 4.14
N ASP A 50 16.22 10.59 2.89
CA ASP A 50 17.36 11.08 2.10
C ASP A 50 18.01 12.34 2.72
N THR A 51 17.31 13.05 3.62
CA THR A 51 17.86 14.20 4.36
C THR A 51 18.70 13.83 5.60
N LEU A 52 18.62 12.57 6.05
CA LEU A 52 19.28 12.10 7.26
C LEU A 52 20.82 12.18 7.20
N PRO A 53 21.51 11.77 6.11
CA PRO A 53 22.97 11.85 6.04
C PRO A 53 23.50 13.27 6.24
N LEU A 54 22.83 14.26 5.64
CA LEU A 54 23.20 15.67 5.78
C LEU A 54 22.96 16.17 7.22
N THR A 55 21.83 15.79 7.81
CA THR A 55 21.52 16.13 9.20
C THR A 55 22.54 15.53 10.17
N MET A 56 22.94 14.28 9.95
CA MET A 56 23.98 13.59 10.73
C MET A 56 25.32 14.30 10.63
N LYS A 57 25.79 14.63 9.42
CA LYS A 57 27.03 15.36 9.21
C LYS A 57 27.03 16.73 9.91
N ARG A 58 25.91 17.44 9.89
CA ARG A 58 25.77 18.75 10.56
C ARG A 58 25.78 18.64 12.08
N LYS A 59 25.14 17.61 12.65
CA LYS A 59 25.05 17.40 14.11
C LYS A 59 26.29 16.72 14.70
N HIS A 60 27.01 15.96 13.88
CA HIS A 60 28.17 15.16 14.26
C HIS A 60 29.30 15.39 13.25
N PRO A 61 29.98 16.54 13.30
CA PRO A 61 31.02 16.90 12.32
C PRO A 61 32.23 15.95 12.36
N ASP A 62 32.49 15.31 13.51
CA ASP A 62 33.58 14.34 13.70
C ASP A 62 33.26 12.95 13.12
N LEU A 63 32.04 12.75 12.61
CA LEU A 63 31.64 11.48 12.00
C LEU A 63 32.41 11.28 10.70
N GLU A 64 33.22 10.22 10.65
CA GLU A 64 34.02 9.94 9.47
C GLU A 64 33.16 9.64 8.24
N THR A 65 33.64 10.06 7.06
CA THR A 65 32.94 9.89 5.77
C THR A 65 32.53 8.44 5.52
N ARG A 66 33.37 7.45 5.90
CA ARG A 66 33.04 6.01 5.73
C ARG A 66 31.75 5.60 6.44
N HIS A 67 31.43 6.22 7.59
CA HIS A 67 30.19 5.93 8.31
C HIS A 67 28.98 6.56 7.63
N LEU A 68 29.13 7.76 7.07
CA LEU A 68 28.08 8.38 6.24
C LEU A 68 27.84 7.56 4.98
N ASP A 69 28.89 7.04 4.33
CA ASP A 69 28.77 6.22 3.14
C ASP A 69 28.02 4.90 3.43
N THR A 70 28.31 4.26 4.57
CA THR A 70 27.55 3.08 5.03
C THR A 70 26.09 3.43 5.28
N LEU A 71 25.80 4.54 5.98
CA LEU A 71 24.43 4.99 6.22
C LEU A 71 23.67 5.23 4.92
N MET A 72 24.29 5.93 3.96
CA MET A 72 23.67 6.20 2.65
C MET A 72 23.35 4.92 1.89
N ARG A 73 24.24 3.91 1.93
CA ARG A 73 24.00 2.60 1.30
C ARG A 73 22.83 1.86 1.95
N GLU A 74 22.75 1.83 3.27
CA GLU A 74 21.65 1.19 3.99
C GLU A 74 20.31 1.91 3.73
N LEU A 75 20.31 3.25 3.69
CA LEU A 75 19.12 4.03 3.33
C LEU A 75 18.65 3.74 1.90
N ALA A 76 19.57 3.67 0.94
CA ALA A 76 19.24 3.33 -0.44
C ALA A 76 18.63 1.91 -0.54
N ARG A 77 19.17 0.95 0.22
CA ARG A 77 18.63 -0.40 0.30
C ARG A 77 17.22 -0.43 0.87
N ALA A 78 17.00 0.24 2.00
CA ALA A 78 15.70 0.33 2.64
C ALA A 78 14.66 0.99 1.72
N ARG A 79 15.05 2.05 0.99
CA ARG A 79 14.17 2.73 0.02
C ARG A 79 13.74 1.80 -1.11
N ASN A 80 14.68 1.05 -1.68
CA ASN A 80 14.37 0.13 -2.77
C ASN A 80 13.44 -1.00 -2.32
N GLN A 81 13.56 -1.46 -1.07
CA GLN A 81 12.62 -2.41 -0.49
C GLN A 81 11.24 -1.76 -0.27
N ALA A 82 11.21 -0.55 0.29
CA ALA A 82 9.98 0.20 0.55
C ALA A 82 9.19 0.50 -0.73
N SER A 83 9.87 0.77 -1.85
CA SER A 83 9.20 1.06 -3.14
C SER A 83 8.44 -0.11 -3.74
N GLY A 84 8.64 -1.34 -3.24
CA GLY A 84 7.91 -2.53 -3.70
C GLY A 84 6.83 -3.02 -2.73
N LEU A 85 6.61 -2.33 -1.60
CA LEU A 85 5.63 -2.76 -0.58
C LEU A 85 4.18 -2.70 -1.07
N ASP A 86 3.90 -1.87 -2.08
CA ASP A 86 2.61 -1.78 -2.74
C ASP A 86 2.17 -3.12 -3.36
N SER A 87 3.12 -3.96 -3.76
CA SER A 87 2.84 -5.30 -4.29
C SER A 87 2.29 -6.30 -3.25
N LEU A 88 2.45 -6.03 -1.95
CA LEU A 88 1.95 -6.87 -0.86
C LEU A 88 0.46 -6.64 -0.56
N LEU A 89 -0.12 -5.57 -1.10
CA LEU A 89 -1.50 -5.19 -0.79
C LEU A 89 -2.56 -6.22 -1.13
N PRO A 90 -2.50 -6.95 -2.26
CA PRO A 90 -3.49 -7.98 -2.55
C PRO A 90 -3.49 -9.09 -1.50
N GLU A 91 -2.33 -9.58 -1.10
CA GLU A 91 -2.18 -10.63 -0.07
C GLU A 91 -2.68 -10.14 1.29
N LEU A 92 -2.29 -8.93 1.70
CA LEU A 92 -2.77 -8.33 2.96
C LEU A 92 -4.28 -8.08 2.98
N LEU A 93 -4.88 -7.82 1.82
CA LEU A 93 -6.32 -7.66 1.69
C LEU A 93 -7.04 -9.01 1.84
N ASP A 94 -6.49 -10.06 1.23
CA ASP A 94 -7.01 -11.43 1.38
C ASP A 94 -6.92 -11.88 2.85
N ASP A 95 -5.77 -11.70 3.50
CA ASP A 95 -5.56 -11.98 4.93
C ASP A 95 -6.58 -11.27 5.83
N TYR A 96 -6.89 -10.00 5.53
CA TYR A 96 -7.87 -9.23 6.29
C TYR A 96 -9.28 -9.81 6.18
N PHE A 97 -9.69 -10.28 4.99
CA PHE A 97 -10.98 -10.92 4.81
C PHE A 97 -11.04 -12.29 5.48
N ASP A 98 -9.98 -13.09 5.42
CA ASP A 98 -9.89 -14.37 6.13
C ASP A 98 -10.05 -14.19 7.67
N ILE A 99 -9.49 -13.11 8.23
CA ILE A 99 -9.68 -12.76 9.65
C ILE A 99 -11.14 -12.40 9.96
N ILE A 100 -11.80 -11.64 9.09
CA ILE A 100 -13.21 -11.27 9.30
C ILE A 100 -14.12 -12.50 9.20
N ASP A 101 -13.90 -13.34 8.20
CA ASP A 101 -14.75 -14.51 7.95
C ASP A 101 -14.56 -15.60 9.01
N SER A 102 -13.35 -15.73 9.57
CA SER A 102 -13.09 -16.64 10.69
C SER A 102 -13.60 -16.14 12.05
N ALA A 103 -13.92 -14.85 12.16
CA ALA A 103 -14.49 -14.23 13.36
C ALA A 103 -16.03 -14.20 13.37
N ALA A 104 -16.69 -14.61 12.28
CA ALA A 104 -18.15 -14.63 12.08
C ALA A 104 -18.76 -16.02 12.36
#